data_AF-A0A2Z4UC02-F1
#
_entry.id   AF-A0A2Z4UC02-F1
#
_cell.length_a   1.000
_cell.length_b   1.000
_cell.length_c   1.000
_cell.angle_alpha   90.00
_cell.angle_beta   90.00
_cell.angle_gamma   90.00
#
_symmetry.space_group_name_H-M   'P 1'
#
loop_
_entity.id
_entity.type
_entity.pdbx_description
1 polymer ?
#
loop_
_entity_poly.entity_id
_entity_poly.type
_entity_poly.pdbx_seq_one_letter_code
_entity_poly.pdbx_strand_id
1 'polypeptide(L)'
;MIDFKKAIEIAQKYYQEKGQLELTKIYESKNIWVVYAGKKEQPRFGNAGIAIDKETGEISSFILPSRTNFEILKNAKMTELN
;
A
#
# COMPACT_ATOMS: atom_id res chain seq x y z
N MET A 1 12.12 7.31 10.42
CA MET A 1 11.72 6.55 9.22
C MET A 1 10.68 5.52 9.64
N ILE A 2 9.54 5.49 8.96
CA ILE A 2 8.43 4.58 9.18
C ILE A 2 8.85 3.17 8.79
N ASP A 3 8.90 2.30 9.79
CA ASP A 3 9.17 0.89 9.61
C ASP A 3 7.93 0.14 9.11
N PHE A 4 8.11 -1.16 8.85
CA PHE A 4 7.04 -2.03 8.39
C PHE A 4 5.83 -2.03 9.31
N LYS A 5 6.04 -2.17 10.63
CA LYS A 5 4.95 -2.24 11.60
C LYS A 5 4.13 -0.96 11.58
N LYS A 6 4.79 0.20 11.53
CA LYS A 6 4.11 1.48 11.49
C LYS A 6 3.39 1.72 10.17
N ALA A 7 3.95 1.28 9.05
CA ALA A 7 3.27 1.32 7.75
C ALA A 7 1.98 0.49 7.74
N ILE A 8 1.99 -0.70 8.37
CA ILE A 8 0.81 -1.54 8.54
C ILE A 8 -0.25 -0.84 9.39
N GLU A 9 0.11 -0.26 10.54
CA GLU A 9 -0.83 0.48 11.39
C GLU A 9 -1.51 1.63 10.61
N ILE A 10 -0.72 2.40 9.85
CA ILE A 10 -1.23 3.52 9.04
C ILE A 10 -2.20 3.00 7.96
N ALA A 11 -1.81 1.95 7.22
CA ALA A 11 -2.63 1.38 6.17
C ALA A 11 -3.92 0.77 6.71
N GLN A 12 -3.85 0.02 7.81
CA GLN A 12 -5.02 -0.57 8.46
C GLN A 12 -6.03 0.50 8.84
N LYS A 13 -5.58 1.58 9.49
CA LYS A 13 -6.46 2.71 9.84
C LYS A 13 -7.10 3.33 8.60
N TYR A 14 -6.31 3.64 7.58
CA TYR A 14 -6.81 4.23 6.33
C TYR A 14 -7.90 3.38 5.68
N TYR A 15 -7.67 2.07 5.56
CA TYR A 15 -8.61 1.18 4.87
C TYR A 15 -9.84 0.83 5.74
N GLN A 16 -9.70 0.74 7.06
CA GLN A 16 -10.82 0.56 7.99
C GLN A 16 -11.83 1.72 7.88
N GLU A 17 -11.35 2.97 7.80
CA GLU A 17 -12.20 4.15 7.59
C GLU A 17 -12.95 4.11 6.24
N LYS A 18 -12.45 3.34 5.27
CA LYS A 18 -13.06 3.13 3.95
C LYS A 18 -13.89 1.84 3.84
N GLY A 19 -14.07 1.11 4.94
CA GLY A 19 -14.81 -0.16 4.97
C GLY A 19 -14.05 -1.35 4.35
N GLN A 20 -12.75 -1.21 4.10
CA GLN A 20 -11.87 -2.29 3.64
C GLN A 20 -11.07 -2.84 4.82
N LEU A 21 -11.33 -4.09 5.20
CA LEU A 21 -10.85 -4.64 6.47
C LEU A 21 -9.52 -5.40 6.34
N GLU A 22 -9.16 -5.85 5.15
CA GLU A 22 -8.03 -6.77 4.95
C GLU A 22 -6.98 -6.13 4.03
N LEU A 23 -5.77 -5.94 4.57
CA LEU A 23 -4.59 -5.66 3.76
C LEU A 23 -4.21 -6.93 3.00
N THR A 24 -3.86 -6.78 1.73
CA THR A 24 -3.60 -7.92 0.85
C THR A 24 -2.17 -8.00 0.35
N LYS A 25 -1.54 -6.84 0.14
CA LYS A 25 -0.15 -6.75 -0.32
C LYS A 25 0.49 -5.51 0.24
N ILE A 26 1.76 -5.62 0.57
CA ILE A 26 2.63 -4.51 0.92
C ILE A 26 3.97 -4.68 0.21
N TYR A 27 4.42 -3.60 -0.40
CA TYR A 27 5.68 -3.54 -1.11
C TYR A 27 6.56 -2.47 -0.48
N GLU A 28 7.80 -2.85 -0.20
CA GLU A 28 8.84 -1.96 0.25
C GLU A 28 9.56 -1.37 -0.96
N SER A 29 9.50 -0.05 -1.11
CA SER A 29 10.39 0.70 -2.00
C SER A 29 11.39 1.53 -1.20
N LYS A 30 12.25 2.27 -1.90
CA LYS A 30 13.31 3.09 -1.30
C LYS A 30 12.72 4.10 -0.30
N ASN A 31 11.75 4.89 -0.75
CA ASN A 31 11.21 6.03 0.02
C ASN A 31 9.76 5.83 0.48
N ILE A 32 9.07 4.80 -0.02
CA ILE A 32 7.65 4.61 0.28
C ILE A 32 7.33 3.14 0.57
N TRP A 33 6.23 2.94 1.29
CA TRP A 33 5.51 1.67 1.35
C TRP A 33 4.30 1.74 0.42
N VAL A 34 4.14 0.74 -0.46
CA VAL A 34 2.94 0.63 -1.30
C VAL A 34 2.04 -0.44 -0.72
N VAL A 35 0.81 -0.09 -0.35
CA VAL A 35 -0.11 -0.99 0.33
C VAL A 35 -1.44 -1.10 -0.41
N TYR A 36 -1.91 -2.34 -0.57
CA TYR A 36 -3.20 -2.65 -1.19
C TYR A 36 -4.09 -3.36 -0.18
N ALA A 37 -5.36 -2.96 -0.10
CA ALA A 37 -6.38 -3.68 0.64
C ALA A 37 -7.49 -4.21 -0.28
N GLY A 38 -8.37 -5.01 0.29
CA GLY A 38 -9.59 -5.49 -0.35
C GLY A 38 -9.96 -6.89 0.12
N LYS A 39 -11.18 -7.33 -0.19
CA LYS A 39 -11.65 -8.68 0.14
C LYS A 39 -11.08 -9.71 -0.84
N LYS A 40 -10.73 -10.90 -0.36
CA LYS A 40 -10.22 -12.01 -1.22
C LYS A 40 -11.21 -12.44 -2.29
N GLU A 41 -12.51 -12.38 -2.01
CA GLU A 41 -13.55 -12.98 -2.87
C GLU A 41 -14.33 -11.96 -3.73
N GLN A 42 -13.97 -10.67 -3.68
CA GLN A 42 -14.63 -9.65 -4.50
C GLN A 42 -13.77 -9.28 -5.72
N PRO A 43 -14.34 -9.33 -6.95
CA PRO A 43 -13.71 -8.77 -8.13
C PRO A 43 -13.33 -7.32 -7.89
N ARG A 44 -12.06 -6.97 -8.14
CA ARG A 44 -11.54 -5.62 -7.91
C ARG A 44 -11.44 -4.87 -9.22
N PHE A 45 -12.23 -3.82 -9.36
CA PHE A 45 -12.09 -2.83 -10.42
C PHE A 45 -11.57 -1.54 -9.80
N GLY A 46 -10.40 -1.07 -10.23
CA GLY A 46 -9.88 0.24 -9.84
C GLY A 46 -9.48 0.40 -8.37
N ASN A 47 -9.16 -0.68 -7.64
CA ASN A 47 -8.69 -0.56 -6.25
C ASN A 47 -7.29 0.07 -6.25
N ALA A 48 -7.24 1.38 -6.05
CA ALA A 48 -6.00 2.13 -5.97
C ALA A 48 -5.26 1.69 -4.71
N GLY A 49 -3.99 1.29 -4.85
CA GLY A 49 -3.14 1.17 -3.69
C GLY A 49 -2.94 2.53 -3.05
N ILE A 50 -2.34 2.54 -1.87
CA ILE A 50 -1.80 3.76 -1.28
C ILE A 50 -0.29 3.69 -1.25
N ALA A 51 0.35 4.85 -1.35
CA ALA A 51 1.75 5.05 -1.02
C ALA A 51 1.84 5.76 0.33
N ILE A 52 2.69 5.27 1.22
CA ILE A 52 2.98 5.86 2.52
C ILE A 52 4.44 6.31 2.49
N ASP A 53 4.67 7.60 2.67
CA ASP A 53 6.01 8.16 2.74
C ASP A 53 6.76 7.64 3.99
N LYS A 54 8.00 7.15 3.79
CA LYS A 54 8.80 6.58 4.88
C LYS A 54 9.36 7.63 5.83
N GLU A 55 9.41 8.90 5.47
CA GLU A 55 9.90 9.97 6.35
C GLU A 55 8.75 10.58 7.15
N THR A 56 7.64 10.89 6.49
CA THR A 56 6.53 11.67 7.05
C THR A 56 5.31 10.84 7.44
N GLY A 57 5.09 9.69 6.79
CA GLY A 57 3.86 8.91 6.91
C GLY A 57 2.67 9.47 6.15
N GLU A 58 2.90 10.48 5.30
CA GLU A 58 1.86 11.01 4.43
C GLU A 58 1.35 9.92 3.47
N ILE A 59 0.03 9.86 3.32
CA ILE A 59 -0.66 8.91 2.45
C ILE A 59 -1.00 9.60 1.14
N SER A 60 -0.60 8.99 0.03
CA SER A 60 -1.00 9.41 -1.31
C SER A 60 -1.59 8.23 -2.09
N SER A 61 -2.36 8.54 -3.15
CA SER A 61 -2.96 7.51 -4.00
C SER A 61 -1.89 6.87 -4.89
N PHE A 62 -1.84 5.55 -4.92
CA PHE A 62 -0.99 4.75 -5.80
C PHE A 62 -1.84 4.10 -6.91
N ILE A 63 -2.04 4.87 -7.98
CA ILE A 63 -2.97 4.54 -9.07
C ILE A 63 -2.22 3.82 -10.21
N LEU A 64 -2.86 2.81 -10.80
CA LEU A 64 -2.43 2.15 -12.02
C LEU A 64 -3.52 2.28 -13.11
N PRO A 65 -3.14 2.40 -14.40
CA PRO A 65 -1.78 2.39 -14.91
C PRO A 65 -1.02 3.72 -14.68
N SER A 66 0.28 3.63 -14.35
CA SER A 66 1.19 4.78 -14.27
C SER A 66 2.64 4.31 -14.45
N ARG A 67 3.37 4.90 -15.40
CA ARG A 67 4.76 4.52 -15.69
C ARG A 67 5.66 4.63 -14.45
N THR A 68 5.54 5.73 -13.71
CA THR A 68 6.30 5.95 -12.47
C THR A 68 5.99 4.88 -11.44
N ASN A 69 4.71 4.54 -11.24
CA ASN A 69 4.30 3.53 -10.26
C ASN A 69 4.72 2.12 -10.68
N PHE A 70 4.78 1.82 -11.98
CA PHE A 70 5.34 0.56 -12.47
C PHE A 70 6.83 0.43 -12.17
N GLU A 71 7.63 1.48 -12.40
CA GLU A 71 9.05 1.46 -12.05
C GLU A 71 9.28 1.31 -10.54
N ILE A 72 8.44 1.92 -9.72
CA ILE A 72 8.48 1.73 -8.26
C ILE A 72 8.24 0.26 -7.91
N LEU A 73 7.17 -0.35 -8.43
CA LEU A 73 6.84 -1.75 -8.14
C LEU A 73 7.88 -2.73 -8.65
N LYS A 74 8.46 -2.48 -9.83
CA LYS A 74 9.50 -3.32 -10.44
C LYS A 74 10.73 -3.46 -9.54
N ASN A 75 11.06 -2.41 -8.80
CA ASN A 75 12.22 -2.37 -7.90
C ASN A 75 11.84 -2.60 -6.43
N ALA A 76 10.55 -2.74 -6.11
CA ALA A 76 10.09 -2.91 -4.75
C ALA A 76 10.13 -4.38 -4.31
N LYS A 77 10.41 -4.61 -3.03
CA LYS A 77 10.38 -5.94 -2.42
C LYS A 77 8.99 -6.19 -1.84
N MET A 78 8.36 -7.29 -2.22
CA MET A 78 7.11 -7.71 -1.56
C MET A 78 7.44 -8.24 -0.16
N THR A 79 6.71 -7.77 0.85
CA THR A 79 6.86 -8.22 2.23
C THR A 79 5.62 -8.99 2.65
N GLU A 80 5.82 -10.08 3.38
CA GLU A 80 4.72 -10.92 3.87
C GLU A 80 3.95 -10.22 4.99
N LEU A 81 2.63 -10.31 4.93
CA LEU A 81 1.71 -9.88 5.98
C LEU A 81 1.57 -11.05 6.96
N ASN A 82 2.42 -11.10 7.99
CA ASN A 82 2.33 -12.08 9.07
C ASN A 82 1.26 -11.70 10.10
#